data_AF-A0A917MFT9-F1
#
_entry.id   AF-A0A917MFT9-F1
#
_cell.length_a   1.000
_cell.length_b   1.000
_cell.length_c   1.000
_cell.angle_alpha   90.00
_cell.angle_beta   90.00
_cell.angle_gamma   90.00
#
_symmetry.space_group_name_H-M   'P 1'
#
loop_
_entity.id
_entity.type
_entity.pdbx_description
1 polymer ?
#
loop_
_entity_poly.entity_id
_entity_poly.type
_entity_poly.pdbx_seq_one_letter_code
_entity_poly.pdbx_strand_id
1 'polypeptide(L)'
;MYNKQLTGMSLIALLALATSCKKSGEDMTGTTTMITVENVLDSRPLVQTGTFQNTGEVPVILPGASISFQFSAAKGQAVSFATMYGWSNDLFFAPANPGIALYNEAGMPMEGDVSSAIKLWDNGTRINQAPGESVSHPGMAESASKNVMEVSGTDAQGNTYAQASAMMKATLKYDGNSMFTLTIANTSGNTANATPFSPGVWAISYIAGSDLLSPNPLYEPGKPTANGLTELAEMGDNSTLGDYLAEQTGIFTPFSPILVVVYKGAENPLYKTGEKDRGKGLKALAQTGDAAMLAAYLKTVDGVRDVYVLPAENTMVLLPKIGGQPGSSVSQQLQVAKGDRLAIATMYGFSNDWFFASKDNGVDATQKGDISESIGLFDNGTAVNQFPGAGITQVNLAGTPLEESKAIEAVPNPNAFTTLPEIGDMLKVTLH
;
A
#
# COMPACT_ATOMS: atom_id res chain seq x y z
N MET A 1 14.19 36.11 13.39
CA MET A 1 14.01 36.43 14.82
C MET A 1 12.72 35.79 15.32
N TYR A 2 12.81 34.62 15.94
CA TYR A 2 12.19 34.31 17.24
C TYR A 2 12.71 32.93 17.65
N ASN A 3 13.66 32.96 18.57
CA ASN A 3 14.35 31.81 19.13
C ASN A 3 13.60 31.44 20.42
N LYS A 4 13.15 30.20 20.57
CA LYS A 4 12.73 29.68 21.87
C LYS A 4 13.58 28.47 22.23
N GLN A 5 14.52 28.74 23.14
CA GLN A 5 15.29 27.75 23.88
C GLN A 5 14.34 26.85 24.67
N LEU A 6 14.54 25.53 24.62
CA LEU A 6 14.11 24.64 25.69
C LEU A 6 15.34 24.20 26.48
N THR A 7 15.32 24.59 27.74
CA THR A 7 16.26 24.26 28.81
C THR A 7 16.23 22.77 29.13
N GLY A 8 17.42 22.19 29.25
CA GLY A 8 17.63 20.83 29.72
C GLY A 8 17.31 20.67 31.21
N MET A 9 16.88 19.46 31.57
CA MET A 9 16.72 19.04 32.95
C MET A 9 17.24 17.60 33.07
N SER A 10 18.43 17.46 33.64
CA SER A 10 19.02 16.17 34.01
C SER A 10 18.16 15.48 35.07
N LEU A 11 17.72 14.25 34.79
CA LEU A 11 17.15 13.37 35.81
C LEU A 11 18.22 12.38 36.27
N ILE A 12 18.59 12.49 37.55
CA ILE A 12 19.47 11.56 38.25
C ILE A 12 18.66 10.28 38.55
N ALA A 13 19.05 9.16 37.95
CA ALA A 13 18.48 7.85 38.27
C ALA A 13 19.15 7.27 39.52
N LEU A 14 18.39 7.15 40.61
CA LEU A 14 18.76 6.41 41.82
C LEU A 14 18.68 4.90 41.55
N LEU A 15 19.80 4.19 41.67
CA LEU A 15 19.85 2.72 41.75
C LEU A 15 19.32 2.27 43.13
N ALA A 16 18.22 1.52 43.15
CA ALA A 16 17.79 0.75 44.31
C ALA A 16 18.21 -0.73 44.12
N LEU A 17 19.21 -1.18 44.88
CA LEU A 17 19.58 -2.58 45.03
C LEU A 17 18.61 -3.23 46.04
N ALA A 18 17.81 -4.19 45.59
CA ALA A 18 17.08 -5.10 46.47
C ALA A 18 17.74 -6.47 46.45
N THR A 19 18.30 -6.88 47.59
CA THR A 19 18.72 -8.25 47.87
C THR A 19 17.50 -9.05 48.36
N SER A 20 17.31 -10.27 47.86
CA SER A 20 16.37 -11.24 48.44
C SER A 20 16.94 -12.65 48.38
N CYS A 21 16.73 -13.39 49.47
CA CYS A 21 17.40 -14.63 49.84
C CYS A 21 16.97 -15.86 49.03
N LYS A 22 17.94 -16.78 48.90
CA LYS A 22 17.84 -18.12 48.30
C LYS A 22 16.78 -19.00 48.95
N LYS A 23 16.05 -19.74 48.12
CA LYS A 23 15.47 -21.05 48.45
C LYS A 23 15.79 -22.00 47.30
N SER A 24 16.49 -23.07 47.64
CA SER A 24 17.00 -24.11 46.73
C SER A 24 15.87 -24.99 46.18
N GLY A 25 15.74 -25.00 44.86
CA GLY A 25 14.99 -25.97 44.07
C GLY A 25 15.63 -25.99 42.68
N GLU A 26 16.12 -27.15 42.26
CA GLU A 26 16.74 -27.51 40.98
C GLU A 26 17.11 -26.34 40.04
N ASP A 27 18.41 -26.07 39.89
CA ASP A 27 18.96 -25.16 38.88
C ASP A 27 18.56 -25.63 37.47
N MET A 28 17.41 -25.17 36.96
CA MET A 28 17.22 -25.01 35.54
C MET A 28 18.17 -23.89 35.11
N THR A 29 19.34 -24.25 34.58
CA THR A 29 20.26 -23.32 33.93
C THR A 29 19.63 -22.81 32.63
N GLY A 30 18.62 -21.95 32.76
CA GLY A 30 18.09 -21.16 31.66
C GLY A 30 19.20 -20.27 31.12
N THR A 31 19.40 -20.29 29.81
CA THR A 31 20.26 -19.36 29.10
C THR A 31 19.39 -18.23 28.55
N THR A 32 20.00 -17.06 28.33
CA THR A 32 19.31 -15.96 27.66
C THR A 32 19.68 -15.93 26.19
N THR A 33 18.72 -15.60 25.34
CA THR A 33 18.94 -15.31 23.92
C THR A 33 18.23 -14.00 23.57
N MET A 34 18.73 -13.24 22.60
CA MET A 34 18.01 -12.06 22.10
C MET A 34 17.29 -12.44 20.81
N ILE A 35 16.00 -12.14 20.71
CA ILE A 35 15.30 -12.13 19.42
C ILE A 35 15.26 -10.70 18.88
N THR A 36 15.50 -10.55 17.58
CA THR A 36 15.21 -9.32 16.83
C THR A 36 14.27 -9.67 15.69
N VAL A 37 13.22 -8.88 15.52
CA VAL A 37 12.30 -8.95 14.39
C VAL A 37 12.30 -7.61 13.67
N GLU A 38 12.46 -7.63 12.36
CA GLU A 38 12.59 -6.45 11.52
C GLU A 38 11.58 -6.53 10.36
N ASN A 39 10.94 -5.41 10.05
CA ASN A 39 10.23 -5.24 8.78
C ASN A 39 11.24 -4.76 7.74
N VAL A 40 11.69 -5.67 6.90
CA VAL A 40 12.74 -5.42 5.89
C VAL A 40 12.18 -5.16 4.50
N LEU A 41 10.84 -5.19 4.34
CA LEU A 41 10.14 -4.89 3.10
C LEU A 41 10.59 -3.58 2.50
N ASP A 42 11.06 -3.64 1.25
CA ASP A 42 11.25 -2.47 0.39
C ASP A 42 9.90 -2.09 -0.23
N SER A 43 9.15 -1.25 0.48
CA SER A 43 7.76 -0.97 0.12
C SER A 43 7.61 0.04 -1.00
N ARG A 44 6.46 -0.02 -1.67
CA ARG A 44 6.14 0.81 -2.84
C ARG A 44 4.91 1.69 -2.56
N PRO A 45 4.87 2.93 -3.04
CA PRO A 45 3.80 3.88 -2.68
C PRO A 45 2.50 3.69 -3.46
N LEU A 46 2.48 2.89 -4.53
CA LEU A 46 1.30 2.60 -5.34
C LEU A 46 0.80 1.17 -5.10
N VAL A 47 -0.51 1.03 -4.94
CA VAL A 47 -1.19 -0.26 -4.76
C VAL A 47 -1.31 -0.99 -6.08
N GLN A 48 -1.78 -0.27 -7.10
CA GLN A 48 -2.07 -0.78 -8.43
C GLN A 48 -1.81 0.31 -9.45
N THR A 49 -1.31 -0.10 -10.60
CA THR A 49 -1.14 0.74 -11.78
C THR A 49 -1.49 -0.07 -13.02
N GLY A 50 -1.67 0.63 -14.14
CA GLY A 50 -1.82 -0.02 -15.43
C GLY A 50 -1.88 0.98 -16.56
N THR A 51 -1.96 0.44 -17.77
CA THR A 51 -2.19 1.21 -18.98
C THR A 51 -3.60 0.98 -19.50
N PHE A 52 -4.08 1.90 -20.31
CA PHE A 52 -5.32 1.71 -21.08
C PHE A 52 -5.13 2.22 -22.50
N GLN A 53 -5.83 1.59 -23.44
CA GLN A 53 -5.88 2.00 -24.84
C GLN A 53 -7.18 1.51 -25.47
N ASN A 54 -7.57 2.08 -26.59
CA ASN A 54 -8.69 1.57 -27.36
C ASN A 54 -8.39 0.15 -27.87
N THR A 55 -9.36 -0.75 -27.79
CA THR A 55 -9.21 -2.16 -28.18
C THR A 55 -9.60 -2.41 -29.65
N GLY A 56 -9.92 -1.36 -30.40
CA GLY A 56 -10.19 -1.43 -31.85
C GLY A 56 -8.91 -1.46 -32.70
N GLU A 57 -9.06 -1.19 -34.01
CA GLU A 57 -7.94 -1.22 -34.96
C GLU A 57 -6.85 -0.17 -34.68
N VAL A 58 -7.22 0.96 -34.07
CA VAL A 58 -6.31 2.05 -33.70
C VAL A 58 -6.32 2.20 -32.17
N PRO A 59 -5.14 2.32 -31.51
CA PRO A 59 -5.06 2.32 -30.05
C PRO A 59 -5.58 3.62 -29.39
N VAL A 60 -5.89 4.65 -30.19
CA VAL A 60 -6.45 5.92 -29.71
C VAL A 60 -7.96 5.82 -29.48
N ILE A 61 -8.46 6.55 -28.49
CA ILE A 61 -9.89 6.66 -28.19
C ILE A 61 -10.42 7.83 -29.03
N LEU A 62 -11.02 7.54 -30.18
CA LEU A 62 -11.61 8.54 -31.08
C LEU A 62 -12.86 9.19 -30.44
N PRO A 63 -13.27 10.40 -30.88
CA PRO A 63 -14.54 10.98 -30.49
C PRO A 63 -15.72 10.01 -30.66
N GLY A 64 -16.52 9.84 -29.60
CA GLY A 64 -17.63 8.89 -29.52
C GLY A 64 -17.26 7.51 -29.00
N ALA A 65 -15.98 7.16 -28.92
CA ALA A 65 -15.51 5.90 -28.35
C ALA A 65 -15.34 5.99 -26.82
N SER A 66 -15.25 4.82 -26.17
CA SER A 66 -15.01 4.70 -24.74
C SER A 66 -14.11 3.52 -24.40
N ILE A 67 -13.38 3.63 -23.30
CA ILE A 67 -12.60 2.54 -22.70
C ILE A 67 -13.01 2.38 -21.23
N SER A 68 -12.76 1.21 -20.67
CA SER A 68 -12.95 0.97 -19.24
C SER A 68 -11.82 0.12 -18.68
N PHE A 69 -11.47 0.38 -17.42
CA PHE A 69 -10.53 -0.44 -16.67
C PHE A 69 -11.01 -0.58 -15.23
N GLN A 70 -10.52 -1.63 -14.57
CA GLN A 70 -10.92 -2.02 -13.23
C GLN A 70 -9.74 -1.94 -12.27
N PHE A 71 -10.03 -1.57 -11.02
CA PHE A 71 -9.04 -1.53 -9.94
C PHE A 71 -9.73 -1.73 -8.59
N SER A 72 -8.98 -2.24 -7.61
CA SER A 72 -9.42 -2.23 -6.20
C SER A 72 -9.05 -0.92 -5.52
N ALA A 73 -9.91 -0.42 -4.63
CA ALA A 73 -9.60 0.69 -3.74
C ALA A 73 -10.45 0.72 -2.45
N ALA A 74 -9.86 1.26 -1.40
CA ALA A 74 -10.49 1.53 -0.11
C ALA A 74 -10.68 3.03 0.15
N LYS A 75 -11.23 3.36 1.33
CA LYS A 75 -11.47 4.74 1.76
C LYS A 75 -10.18 5.56 1.75
N GLY A 76 -10.30 6.83 1.35
CA GLY A 76 -9.20 7.78 1.30
C GLY A 76 -8.24 7.59 0.11
N GLN A 77 -8.35 6.50 -0.65
CA GLN A 77 -7.61 6.32 -1.90
C GLN A 77 -8.26 7.08 -3.05
N ALA A 78 -7.43 7.44 -4.02
CA ALA A 78 -7.84 8.14 -5.23
C ALA A 78 -7.28 7.44 -6.47
N VAL A 79 -8.03 7.51 -7.57
CA VAL A 79 -7.53 7.14 -8.90
C VAL A 79 -7.02 8.38 -9.63
N SER A 80 -5.79 8.30 -10.10
CA SER A 80 -5.22 9.27 -11.03
C SER A 80 -4.98 8.60 -12.38
N PHE A 81 -5.13 9.34 -13.47
CA PHE A 81 -4.82 8.86 -14.81
C PHE A 81 -4.34 10.00 -15.69
N ALA A 82 -3.63 9.68 -16.77
CA ALA A 82 -3.21 10.65 -17.78
C ALA A 82 -3.34 10.07 -19.20
N THR A 83 -3.78 10.88 -20.15
CA THR A 83 -3.81 10.58 -21.59
C THR A 83 -3.67 11.87 -22.40
N MET A 84 -3.00 11.81 -23.55
CA MET A 84 -2.75 12.97 -24.40
C MET A 84 -4.05 13.53 -24.99
N TYR A 85 -4.14 14.86 -25.08
CA TYR A 85 -4.99 15.53 -26.07
C TYR A 85 -4.32 15.33 -27.43
N GLY A 86 -4.78 14.36 -28.22
CA GLY A 86 -4.04 13.86 -29.38
C GLY A 86 -3.80 14.85 -30.52
N TRP A 87 -4.59 15.93 -30.63
CA TRP A 87 -4.35 17.03 -31.59
C TRP A 87 -3.84 18.30 -30.92
N SER A 88 -2.90 18.15 -29.99
CA SER A 88 -2.15 19.22 -29.35
C SER A 88 -0.65 18.93 -29.37
N ASN A 89 0.19 19.94 -29.11
CA ASN A 89 1.63 19.74 -29.11
C ASN A 89 2.12 18.95 -27.89
N ASP A 90 1.56 19.24 -26.71
CA ASP A 90 1.95 18.65 -25.44
C ASP A 90 0.85 18.74 -24.35
N LEU A 91 -0.42 18.84 -24.74
CA LEU A 91 -1.53 18.89 -23.77
C LEU A 91 -1.99 17.48 -23.39
N PHE A 92 -2.45 17.31 -22.15
CA PHE A 92 -2.98 16.04 -21.66
C PHE A 92 -4.18 16.22 -20.73
N PHE A 93 -5.04 15.21 -20.70
CA PHE A 93 -6.14 15.09 -19.75
C PHE A 93 -5.69 14.33 -18.52
N ALA A 94 -5.95 14.88 -17.34
CA ALA A 94 -5.79 14.19 -16.07
C ALA A 94 -6.74 14.78 -15.02
N PRO A 95 -7.23 14.00 -14.05
CA PRO A 95 -7.91 14.55 -12.87
C PRO A 95 -7.00 15.52 -12.12
N ALA A 96 -7.57 16.56 -11.50
CA ALA A 96 -6.79 17.37 -10.56
C ALA A 96 -6.23 16.52 -9.42
N ASN A 97 -4.98 16.79 -9.02
CA ASN A 97 -4.37 16.12 -7.88
C ASN A 97 -5.18 16.34 -6.58
N PRO A 98 -5.29 15.33 -5.70
CA PRO A 98 -4.58 14.04 -5.73
C PRO A 98 -5.27 12.92 -6.55
N GLY A 99 -6.18 13.28 -7.47
CA GLY A 99 -6.96 12.33 -8.25
C GLY A 99 -8.45 12.36 -7.92
N ILE A 100 -9.20 11.42 -8.49
CA ILE A 100 -10.63 11.23 -8.21
C ILE A 100 -10.76 10.39 -6.94
N ALA A 101 -11.36 10.97 -5.89
CA ALA A 101 -11.68 10.24 -4.67
C ALA A 101 -12.68 9.11 -4.95
N LEU A 102 -12.44 7.93 -4.36
CA LEU A 102 -13.22 6.72 -4.64
C LEU A 102 -14.32 6.44 -3.61
N TYR A 103 -14.24 7.11 -2.45
CA TYR A 103 -15.25 7.10 -1.40
C TYR A 103 -15.48 8.54 -0.92
N ASN A 104 -16.69 8.85 -0.52
CA ASN A 104 -17.02 10.13 0.10
C ASN A 104 -16.66 10.15 1.60
N GLU A 105 -16.84 11.31 2.25
CA GLU A 105 -16.56 11.49 3.68
C GLU A 105 -17.39 10.57 4.60
N ALA A 106 -18.58 10.13 4.15
CA ALA A 106 -19.39 9.16 4.86
C ALA A 106 -18.93 7.71 4.66
N GLY A 107 -17.86 7.48 3.88
CA GLY A 107 -17.31 6.17 3.57
C GLY A 107 -18.13 5.37 2.56
N MET A 108 -19.04 6.01 1.83
CA MET A 108 -19.81 5.39 0.74
C MET A 108 -19.00 5.45 -0.56
N PRO A 109 -19.03 4.39 -1.39
CA PRO A 109 -18.34 4.39 -2.68
C PRO A 109 -18.92 5.48 -3.59
N MET A 110 -18.04 6.14 -4.34
CA MET A 110 -18.43 7.14 -5.34
C MET A 110 -18.87 6.43 -6.63
N GLU A 111 -20.04 6.80 -7.16
CA GLU A 111 -20.59 6.26 -8.40
C GLU A 111 -21.19 7.37 -9.28
N GLY A 112 -21.26 7.11 -10.58
CA GLY A 112 -21.81 8.04 -11.56
C GLY A 112 -20.76 8.95 -12.18
N ASP A 113 -21.21 10.10 -12.65
CA ASP A 113 -20.40 11.06 -13.41
C ASP A 113 -19.39 11.77 -12.50
N VAL A 114 -18.10 11.63 -12.81
CA VAL A 114 -16.97 12.28 -12.12
C VAL A 114 -16.17 13.20 -13.04
N SER A 115 -16.74 13.58 -14.18
CA SER A 115 -16.06 14.36 -15.23
C SER A 115 -15.60 15.73 -14.74
N SER A 116 -16.24 16.30 -13.72
CA SER A 116 -15.85 17.59 -13.12
C SER A 116 -14.45 17.57 -12.49
N ALA A 117 -13.93 16.39 -12.14
CA ALA A 117 -12.57 16.23 -11.62
C ALA A 117 -11.51 16.33 -12.73
N ILE A 118 -11.88 16.10 -13.99
CA ILE A 118 -10.95 16.08 -15.13
C ILE A 118 -10.58 17.51 -15.53
N LYS A 119 -9.29 17.72 -15.73
CA LYS A 119 -8.68 18.97 -16.17
C LYS A 119 -7.88 18.74 -17.44
N LEU A 120 -7.62 19.83 -18.15
CA LEU A 120 -6.69 19.88 -19.27
C LEU A 120 -5.41 20.52 -18.75
N TRP A 121 -4.28 19.91 -19.07
CA TRP A 121 -2.96 20.33 -18.61
C TRP A 121 -2.05 20.55 -19.80
N ASP A 122 -1.20 21.55 -19.68
CA ASP A 122 -0.08 21.85 -20.56
C ASP A 122 1.19 21.27 -19.91
N ASN A 123 1.92 20.42 -20.63
CA ASN A 123 3.15 19.79 -20.14
C ASN A 123 4.32 20.79 -20.05
N GLY A 124 4.26 21.89 -20.79
CA GLY A 124 5.22 22.98 -20.77
C GLY A 124 6.47 22.73 -21.62
N THR A 125 6.47 21.75 -22.52
CA THR A 125 7.62 21.37 -23.34
C THR A 125 7.55 21.90 -24.77
N ARG A 126 6.35 22.20 -25.28
CA ARG A 126 6.13 22.69 -26.63
C ARG A 126 5.38 24.02 -26.66
N ILE A 127 5.56 24.76 -27.76
CA ILE A 127 4.77 25.97 -28.03
C ILE A 127 3.46 25.53 -28.65
N ASN A 128 2.34 25.77 -27.97
CA ASN A 128 1.03 25.36 -28.47
C ASN A 128 0.64 26.07 -29.77
N GLN A 129 0.26 25.26 -30.75
CA GLN A 129 -0.46 25.69 -31.93
C GLN A 129 -1.98 25.63 -31.70
N ALA A 130 -2.75 26.29 -32.57
CA ALA A 130 -4.20 26.16 -32.53
C ALA A 130 -4.61 24.68 -32.62
N PRO A 131 -5.43 24.18 -31.67
CA PRO A 131 -5.73 22.74 -31.56
C PRO A 131 -6.52 22.24 -32.78
N GLY A 132 -6.18 21.04 -33.26
CA GLY A 132 -6.88 20.39 -34.37
C GLY A 132 -5.98 19.49 -35.23
N GLU A 133 -6.57 18.79 -36.20
CA GLU A 133 -5.89 17.80 -37.06
C GLU A 133 -4.65 18.33 -37.80
N SER A 134 -4.55 19.64 -38.00
CA SER A 134 -3.43 20.28 -38.68
C SER A 134 -2.24 20.59 -37.77
N VAL A 135 -2.31 20.31 -36.47
CA VAL A 135 -1.19 20.51 -35.54
C VAL A 135 0.00 19.68 -36.00
N SER A 136 1.18 20.29 -35.97
CA SER A 136 2.43 19.58 -36.21
C SER A 136 2.86 18.90 -34.91
N HIS A 137 3.00 17.58 -34.94
CA HIS A 137 3.39 16.81 -33.75
C HIS A 137 4.87 16.39 -33.81
N PRO A 138 5.65 16.62 -32.74
CA PRO A 138 5.28 17.34 -31.50
C PRO A 138 5.36 18.88 -31.65
N GLY A 139 5.84 19.40 -32.78
CA GLY A 139 5.93 20.83 -33.04
C GLY A 139 7.17 21.49 -32.44
N MET A 140 7.12 22.82 -32.27
CA MET A 140 8.27 23.61 -31.83
C MET A 140 8.48 23.46 -30.32
N ALA A 141 9.70 23.12 -29.91
CA ALA A 141 10.09 23.07 -28.50
C ALA A 141 10.12 24.48 -27.88
N GLU A 142 9.73 24.58 -26.62
CA GLU A 142 10.01 25.75 -25.80
C GLU A 142 11.53 25.96 -25.66
N SER A 143 11.98 27.21 -25.64
CA SER A 143 13.41 27.52 -25.49
C SER A 143 13.95 27.09 -24.11
N ALA A 144 13.06 27.02 -23.11
CA ALA A 144 13.30 26.41 -21.82
C ALA A 144 12.00 25.74 -21.37
N SER A 145 12.08 24.48 -20.92
CA SER A 145 10.91 23.76 -20.40
C SER A 145 10.24 24.56 -19.29
N LYS A 146 8.92 24.71 -19.41
CA LYS A 146 8.06 25.34 -18.42
C LYS A 146 7.54 24.29 -17.44
N ASN A 147 6.81 24.75 -16.44
CA ASN A 147 6.14 23.88 -15.50
C ASN A 147 4.82 23.38 -16.09
N VAL A 148 4.35 22.23 -15.61
CA VAL A 148 3.01 21.72 -15.90
C VAL A 148 1.97 22.70 -15.33
N MET A 149 1.02 23.14 -16.15
CA MET A 149 0.00 24.13 -15.78
C MET A 149 -1.39 23.75 -16.31
N GLU A 150 -2.45 24.11 -15.58
CA GLU A 150 -3.82 23.89 -16.03
C GLU A 150 -4.16 24.83 -17.20
N VAL A 151 -4.77 24.29 -18.26
CA VAL A 151 -5.39 25.06 -19.34
C VAL A 151 -6.86 25.28 -19.00
N SER A 152 -7.18 26.44 -18.45
CA SER A 152 -8.54 26.81 -18.08
C SER A 152 -9.18 27.71 -19.15
N GLY A 153 -9.65 27.08 -20.22
CA GLY A 153 -10.34 27.74 -21.34
C GLY A 153 -9.43 28.41 -22.37
N THR A 154 -8.27 28.93 -21.98
CA THR A 154 -7.28 29.49 -22.93
C THR A 154 -5.86 29.16 -22.47
N ASP A 155 -4.99 28.78 -23.41
CA ASP A 155 -3.57 28.52 -23.14
C ASP A 155 -2.72 29.81 -23.15
N ALA A 156 -1.40 29.67 -22.98
CA ALA A 156 -0.47 30.80 -23.00
C ALA A 156 -0.33 31.49 -24.37
N GLN A 157 -0.71 30.81 -25.45
CA GLN A 157 -0.64 31.31 -26.84
C GLN A 157 -1.96 31.93 -27.30
N GLY A 158 -3.01 31.88 -26.48
CA GLY A 158 -4.31 32.46 -26.78
C GLY A 158 -5.28 31.50 -27.49
N ASN A 159 -4.94 30.21 -27.59
CA ASN A 159 -5.83 29.21 -28.17
C ASN A 159 -6.94 28.85 -27.17
N THR A 160 -8.17 28.73 -27.66
CA THR A 160 -9.34 28.46 -26.83
C THR A 160 -9.70 26.97 -26.78
N TYR A 161 -10.06 26.50 -25.60
CA TYR A 161 -10.43 25.12 -25.32
C TYR A 161 -11.80 25.06 -24.63
N ALA A 162 -12.62 24.09 -25.01
CA ALA A 162 -13.77 23.69 -24.23
C ALA A 162 -13.32 23.18 -22.84
N GLN A 163 -14.23 23.19 -21.87
CA GLN A 163 -13.94 22.61 -20.55
C GLN A 163 -13.59 21.12 -20.71
N ALA A 164 -12.60 20.64 -19.96
CA ALA A 164 -12.15 19.25 -20.04
C ALA A 164 -13.30 18.25 -19.78
N SER A 165 -14.20 18.55 -18.84
CA SER A 165 -15.41 17.76 -18.55
C SER A 165 -16.43 17.69 -19.71
N ALA A 166 -16.38 18.62 -20.66
CA ALA A 166 -17.20 18.57 -21.87
C ALA A 166 -16.54 17.70 -22.96
N MET A 167 -15.21 17.57 -22.93
CA MET A 167 -14.44 16.78 -23.90
C MET A 167 -14.24 15.33 -23.45
N MET A 168 -14.11 15.09 -22.15
CA MET A 168 -13.93 13.77 -21.56
C MET A 168 -15.00 13.52 -20.50
N LYS A 169 -15.81 12.49 -20.75
CA LYS A 169 -16.74 11.97 -19.73
C LYS A 169 -16.09 10.84 -18.97
N ALA A 170 -15.97 10.98 -17.66
CA ALA A 170 -15.50 9.95 -16.75
C ALA A 170 -16.66 9.47 -15.87
N THR A 171 -16.87 8.16 -15.78
CA THR A 171 -17.95 7.57 -14.96
C THR A 171 -17.40 6.44 -14.11
N LEU A 172 -17.62 6.52 -12.79
CA LEU A 172 -17.31 5.46 -11.86
C LEU A 172 -18.51 4.55 -11.65
N LYS A 173 -18.24 3.26 -11.54
CA LYS A 173 -19.18 2.25 -11.06
C LYS A 173 -18.51 1.46 -9.95
N TYR A 174 -19.23 1.20 -8.86
CA TYR A 174 -18.78 0.32 -7.80
C TYR A 174 -19.29 -1.09 -8.06
N ASP A 175 -18.37 -2.03 -8.29
CA ASP A 175 -18.70 -3.42 -8.62
C ASP A 175 -18.81 -4.32 -7.38
N GLY A 176 -18.73 -3.71 -6.19
CA GLY A 176 -18.70 -4.42 -4.92
C GLY A 176 -17.29 -4.89 -4.54
N ASN A 177 -17.13 -5.30 -3.28
CA ASN A 177 -15.87 -5.85 -2.76
C ASN A 177 -14.63 -4.98 -3.02
N SER A 178 -14.77 -3.65 -2.94
CA SER A 178 -13.69 -2.67 -3.20
C SER A 178 -13.31 -2.50 -4.67
N MET A 179 -13.97 -3.19 -5.61
CA MET A 179 -13.72 -3.04 -7.03
C MET A 179 -14.50 -1.87 -7.62
N PHE A 180 -13.81 -1.09 -8.46
CA PHE A 180 -14.41 -0.05 -9.28
C PHE A 180 -14.10 -0.30 -10.74
N THR A 181 -15.05 0.07 -11.60
CA THR A 181 -14.83 0.27 -13.03
C THR A 181 -14.86 1.77 -13.31
N LEU A 182 -13.77 2.30 -13.88
CA LEU A 182 -13.74 3.66 -14.44
C LEU A 182 -13.92 3.56 -15.96
N THR A 183 -14.97 4.20 -16.46
CA THR A 183 -15.22 4.35 -17.90
C THR A 183 -14.83 5.76 -18.33
N ILE A 184 -13.95 5.86 -19.32
CA ILE A 184 -13.58 7.11 -19.99
C ILE A 184 -14.21 7.10 -21.38
N ALA A 185 -15.08 8.06 -21.66
CA ALA A 185 -15.67 8.29 -22.97
C ALA A 185 -15.16 9.60 -23.56
N ASN A 186 -14.74 9.55 -24.83
CA ASN A 186 -14.34 10.74 -25.56
C ASN A 186 -15.58 11.45 -26.11
N THR A 187 -15.96 12.55 -25.47
CA THR A 187 -17.10 13.39 -25.86
C THR A 187 -16.68 14.66 -26.61
N SER A 188 -15.40 14.79 -26.94
CA SER A 188 -14.82 16.00 -27.56
C SER A 188 -15.45 16.34 -28.92
N GLY A 189 -15.98 15.36 -29.64
CA GLY A 189 -16.71 15.55 -30.90
C GLY A 189 -17.98 16.40 -30.79
N ASN A 190 -18.48 16.64 -29.57
CA ASN A 190 -19.60 17.55 -29.31
C ASN A 190 -19.15 19.00 -29.03
N THR A 191 -17.87 19.30 -29.20
CA THR A 191 -17.25 20.60 -28.92
C THR A 191 -16.51 21.13 -30.14
N ALA A 192 -16.05 22.39 -30.09
CA ALA A 192 -15.15 22.93 -31.12
C ALA A 192 -13.73 22.33 -31.07
N ASN A 193 -13.41 21.55 -30.04
CA ASN A 193 -12.11 20.98 -29.74
C ASN A 193 -12.15 19.44 -29.84
N ALA A 194 -12.74 18.92 -30.92
CA ALA A 194 -12.68 17.48 -31.19
C ALA A 194 -11.22 17.02 -31.23
N THR A 195 -10.91 15.89 -30.58
CA THR A 195 -9.55 15.32 -30.56
C THR A 195 -9.62 13.83 -30.21
N PRO A 196 -8.74 12.97 -30.74
CA PRO A 196 -8.50 11.65 -30.16
C PRO A 196 -7.83 11.78 -28.79
N PHE A 197 -7.98 10.75 -27.95
CA PHE A 197 -7.16 10.54 -26.76
C PHE A 197 -6.15 9.42 -27.04
N SER A 198 -4.90 9.58 -26.63
CA SER A 198 -3.90 8.53 -26.77
C SER A 198 -4.17 7.34 -25.82
N PRO A 199 -3.42 6.24 -25.95
CA PRO A 199 -3.17 5.36 -24.81
C PRO A 199 -2.74 6.16 -23.58
N GLY A 200 -3.11 5.68 -22.39
CA GLY A 200 -2.84 6.36 -21.14
C GLY A 200 -2.38 5.42 -20.04
N VAL A 201 -2.13 6.00 -18.88
CA VAL A 201 -1.76 5.31 -17.64
C VAL A 201 -2.75 5.63 -16.53
N TRP A 202 -2.86 4.75 -15.54
CA TRP A 202 -3.60 5.00 -14.31
C TRP A 202 -2.84 4.47 -13.08
N ALA A 203 -3.12 5.05 -11.91
CA ALA A 203 -2.49 4.69 -10.65
C ALA A 203 -3.44 4.84 -9.46
N ILE A 204 -3.30 3.95 -8.48
CA ILE A 204 -3.93 3.99 -7.16
C ILE A 204 -2.83 4.09 -6.11
N SER A 205 -2.80 5.16 -5.33
CA SER A 205 -1.84 5.30 -4.24
C SER A 205 -2.30 4.61 -2.96
N TYR A 206 -1.36 4.07 -2.19
CA TYR A 206 -1.62 3.64 -0.82
C TYR A 206 -2.02 4.84 0.03
N ILE A 207 -2.88 4.57 1.02
CA ILE A 207 -3.11 5.48 2.14
C ILE A 207 -2.50 4.86 3.39
N ALA A 208 -1.71 5.64 4.12
CA ALA A 208 -1.16 5.26 5.42
C ALA A 208 -1.53 6.33 6.44
N GLY A 209 -2.26 5.94 7.48
CA GLY A 209 -2.90 6.92 8.35
C GLY A 209 -3.96 7.71 7.57
N SER A 210 -3.81 9.04 7.49
CA SER A 210 -4.70 9.92 6.74
C SER A 210 -4.18 10.32 5.36
N ASP A 211 -2.93 9.98 5.04
CA ASP A 211 -2.22 10.58 3.93
C ASP A 211 -1.93 9.57 2.82
N LEU A 212 -2.08 10.00 1.57
CA LEU A 212 -1.63 9.23 0.42
C LEU A 212 -0.10 9.18 0.38
N LEU A 213 0.46 8.00 0.14
CA LEU A 213 1.92 7.83 0.04
C LEU A 213 2.49 8.47 -1.24
N SER A 214 1.68 8.57 -2.29
CA SER A 214 2.00 9.29 -3.53
C SER A 214 0.75 10.05 -4.01
N PRO A 215 0.51 11.28 -3.52
CA PRO A 215 -0.66 12.06 -3.90
C PRO A 215 -0.62 12.54 -5.36
N ASN A 216 0.57 12.59 -5.96
CA ASN A 216 0.83 13.16 -7.29
C ASN A 216 1.62 12.17 -8.17
N PRO A 217 1.12 10.95 -8.44
CA PRO A 217 1.94 9.89 -9.03
C PRO A 217 2.29 10.13 -10.50
N LEU A 218 1.56 11.02 -11.19
CA LEU A 218 1.70 11.26 -12.64
C LEU A 218 2.38 12.59 -12.96
N TYR A 219 2.00 13.65 -12.23
CA TYR A 219 2.49 15.01 -12.43
C TYR A 219 2.21 15.86 -11.18
N GLU A 220 2.86 17.02 -11.07
CA GLU A 220 2.58 18.02 -10.04
C GLU A 220 2.42 19.41 -10.64
N PRO A 221 1.26 20.10 -10.45
CA PRO A 221 1.05 21.45 -10.93
C PRO A 221 2.15 22.41 -10.45
N GLY A 222 2.69 23.22 -11.36
CA GLY A 222 3.76 24.17 -11.04
C GLY A 222 5.14 23.54 -10.89
N LYS A 223 5.32 22.26 -11.24
CA LYS A 223 6.62 21.60 -11.38
C LYS A 223 6.92 21.26 -12.84
N PRO A 224 8.20 21.10 -13.22
CA PRO A 224 8.54 20.51 -14.50
C PRO A 224 7.97 19.11 -14.65
N THR A 225 7.66 18.74 -15.88
CA THR A 225 7.33 17.35 -16.26
C THR A 225 8.46 16.37 -15.89
N ALA A 226 8.10 15.12 -15.62
CA ALA A 226 9.02 14.09 -15.15
C ALA A 226 8.56 12.68 -15.53
N ASN A 227 9.44 11.70 -15.35
CA ASN A 227 9.13 10.27 -15.30
C ASN A 227 8.37 9.72 -16.53
N GLY A 228 8.60 10.27 -17.73
CA GLY A 228 7.95 9.79 -18.95
C GLY A 228 6.66 10.52 -19.34
N LEU A 229 6.23 11.55 -18.58
CA LEU A 229 5.02 12.31 -18.91
C LEU A 229 5.16 13.11 -20.21
N THR A 230 6.36 13.57 -20.56
CA THR A 230 6.62 14.27 -21.83
C THR A 230 6.31 13.39 -23.03
N GLU A 231 6.79 12.15 -23.03
CA GLU A 231 6.58 11.19 -24.10
C GLU A 231 5.08 10.91 -24.30
N LEU A 232 4.34 10.81 -23.18
CA LEU A 232 2.88 10.69 -23.20
C LEU A 232 2.22 11.95 -23.78
N ALA A 233 2.57 13.12 -23.26
CA ALA A 233 1.91 14.37 -23.62
C ALA A 233 2.22 14.84 -25.05
N GLU A 234 3.41 14.53 -25.58
CA GLU A 234 3.83 14.97 -26.92
C GLU A 234 3.45 13.99 -28.04
N MET A 235 3.46 12.68 -27.75
CA MET A 235 3.33 11.63 -28.76
C MET A 235 2.28 10.56 -28.43
N GLY A 236 1.68 10.61 -27.25
CA GLY A 236 0.76 9.57 -26.79
C GLY A 236 1.45 8.26 -26.41
N ASP A 237 2.77 8.28 -26.21
CA ASP A 237 3.55 7.11 -25.80
C ASP A 237 3.52 6.98 -24.28
N ASN A 238 2.78 5.98 -23.79
CA ASN A 238 2.61 5.72 -22.37
C ASN A 238 3.64 4.74 -21.80
N SER A 239 4.63 4.28 -22.58
CA SER A 239 5.58 3.24 -22.15
C SER A 239 6.43 3.66 -20.97
N THR A 240 7.16 4.77 -21.10
CA THR A 240 8.12 5.22 -20.07
C THR A 240 7.42 5.57 -18.76
N LEU A 241 6.28 6.27 -18.82
CA LEU A 241 5.49 6.57 -17.63
C LEU A 241 4.85 5.31 -17.04
N GLY A 242 4.39 4.38 -17.88
CA GLY A 242 3.86 3.08 -17.44
C GLY A 242 4.91 2.25 -16.69
N ASP A 243 6.13 2.17 -17.21
CA ASP A 243 7.25 1.45 -16.59
C ASP A 243 7.64 2.08 -15.25
N TYR A 244 7.75 3.43 -15.20
CA TYR A 244 7.99 4.14 -13.94
C TYR A 244 6.92 3.81 -12.89
N LEU A 245 5.64 3.86 -13.27
CA LEU A 245 4.53 3.56 -12.36
C LEU A 245 4.56 2.10 -11.89
N ALA A 246 4.90 1.16 -12.77
CA ALA A 246 5.08 -0.24 -12.41
C ALA A 246 6.19 -0.41 -11.36
N GLU A 247 7.32 0.30 -11.50
CA GLU A 247 8.41 0.31 -10.51
C GLU A 247 8.02 0.94 -9.16
N GLN A 248 7.04 1.85 -9.17
CA GLN A 248 6.45 2.45 -7.96
C GLN A 248 5.27 1.66 -7.40
N THR A 249 4.92 0.52 -8.02
CA THR A 249 3.79 -0.34 -7.61
C THR A 249 4.30 -1.57 -6.86
N GLY A 250 3.62 -1.90 -5.77
CA GLY A 250 3.97 -3.09 -5.01
C GLY A 250 3.28 -3.13 -3.66
N ILE A 251 3.96 -3.71 -2.68
CA ILE A 251 3.40 -3.94 -1.36
C ILE A 251 3.83 -2.84 -0.40
N PHE A 252 2.89 -2.35 0.38
CA PHE A 252 3.13 -1.61 1.60
C PHE A 252 2.39 -2.31 2.73
N THR A 253 3.11 -2.86 3.72
CA THR A 253 2.48 -3.50 4.87
C THR A 253 3.27 -3.27 6.16
N PRO A 254 2.68 -2.67 7.20
CA PRO A 254 3.24 -2.69 8.53
C PRO A 254 2.92 -4.03 9.20
N PHE A 255 3.72 -4.42 10.19
CA PHE A 255 3.42 -5.57 11.04
C PHE A 255 2.85 -5.09 12.37
N SER A 256 1.82 -5.77 12.88
CA SER A 256 1.32 -5.50 14.24
C SER A 256 2.40 -5.81 15.29
N PRO A 257 2.16 -5.52 16.58
CA PRO A 257 3.05 -6.00 17.65
C PRO A 257 3.37 -7.48 17.47
N ILE A 258 4.65 -7.83 17.64
CA ILE A 258 5.11 -9.20 17.45
C ILE A 258 4.75 -10.01 18.70
N LEU A 259 3.92 -11.04 18.53
CA LEU A 259 3.70 -12.06 19.56
C LEU A 259 4.86 -13.06 19.50
N VAL A 260 5.56 -13.26 20.61
CA VAL A 260 6.63 -14.27 20.75
C VAL A 260 6.25 -15.23 21.87
N VAL A 261 6.39 -16.54 21.61
CA VAL A 261 6.05 -17.61 22.54
C VAL A 261 7.22 -18.55 22.70
N VAL A 262 7.64 -18.78 23.94
CA VAL A 262 8.61 -19.83 24.31
C VAL A 262 7.84 -20.95 25.00
N TYR A 263 7.96 -22.18 24.51
CA TYR A 263 7.15 -23.31 25.00
C TYR A 263 7.87 -24.66 24.86
N LYS A 264 7.35 -25.69 25.52
CA LYS A 264 7.75 -27.10 25.33
C LYS A 264 6.57 -27.87 24.76
N GLY A 265 6.80 -28.61 23.69
CA GLY A 265 5.74 -29.41 23.06
C GLY A 265 6.08 -29.80 21.63
N ALA A 266 5.30 -30.72 21.08
CA ALA A 266 5.41 -31.17 19.70
C ALA A 266 4.51 -30.39 18.73
N GLU A 267 3.60 -29.55 19.24
CA GLU A 267 2.64 -28.79 18.45
C GLU A 267 2.76 -27.29 18.69
N ASN A 268 2.51 -26.52 17.63
CA ASN A 268 2.45 -25.07 17.68
C ASN A 268 1.23 -24.60 18.48
N PRO A 269 1.43 -23.79 19.54
CA PRO A 269 0.31 -23.36 20.37
C PRO A 269 -0.52 -22.24 19.71
N LEU A 270 -0.01 -21.59 18.65
CA LEU A 270 -0.65 -20.46 17.99
C LEU A 270 -1.80 -20.88 17.07
N TYR A 271 -1.57 -21.85 16.19
CA TYR A 271 -2.52 -22.30 15.16
C TYR A 271 -2.16 -23.71 14.66
N LYS A 272 -2.99 -24.23 13.77
CA LYS A 272 -2.67 -25.42 12.97
C LYS A 272 -3.35 -25.33 11.60
N THR A 273 -2.57 -25.48 10.54
CA THR A 273 -3.08 -25.50 9.17
C THR A 273 -4.13 -26.59 8.99
N GLY A 274 -5.21 -26.28 8.28
CA GLY A 274 -6.34 -27.17 8.08
C GLY A 274 -7.34 -27.21 9.25
N GLU A 275 -7.03 -26.59 10.38
CA GLU A 275 -7.99 -26.35 11.47
C GLU A 275 -8.58 -24.93 11.34
N LYS A 276 -9.79 -24.74 11.87
CA LYS A 276 -10.39 -23.39 12.00
C LYS A 276 -9.72 -22.62 13.14
N ASP A 277 -9.84 -21.29 13.12
CA ASP A 277 -9.50 -20.45 14.26
C ASP A 277 -10.16 -20.98 15.55
N ARG A 278 -9.37 -21.10 16.62
CA ARG A 278 -9.78 -21.74 17.88
C ARG A 278 -10.65 -20.83 18.77
N GLY A 279 -10.91 -19.59 18.34
CA GLY A 279 -11.61 -18.57 19.12
C GLY A 279 -10.84 -18.15 20.37
N LYS A 280 -9.50 -18.29 20.35
CA LYS A 280 -8.61 -17.98 21.48
C LYS A 280 -7.80 -16.70 21.28
N GLY A 281 -8.17 -15.88 20.30
CA GLY A 281 -7.58 -14.56 20.07
C GLY A 281 -6.74 -14.44 18.79
N LEU A 282 -6.50 -15.52 18.04
CA LEU A 282 -5.76 -15.44 16.78
C LEU A 282 -6.51 -14.63 15.71
N LYS A 283 -7.84 -14.77 15.60
CA LYS A 283 -8.69 -13.84 14.83
C LYS A 283 -8.43 -12.36 15.16
N ALA A 284 -8.34 -12.00 16.44
CA ALA A 284 -8.10 -10.61 16.83
C ALA A 284 -6.71 -10.14 16.36
N LEU A 285 -5.68 -10.96 16.53
CA LEU A 285 -4.34 -10.67 16.03
C LEU A 285 -4.35 -10.52 14.51
N ALA A 286 -4.94 -11.46 13.78
CA ALA A 286 -4.90 -11.50 12.33
C ALA A 286 -5.74 -10.38 11.68
N GLN A 287 -6.85 -9.95 12.29
CA GLN A 287 -7.72 -8.91 11.72
C GLN A 287 -7.38 -7.49 12.17
N THR A 288 -6.86 -7.33 13.39
CA THR A 288 -6.68 -6.00 14.03
C THR A 288 -5.28 -5.75 14.56
N GLY A 289 -4.42 -6.77 14.56
CA GLY A 289 -3.11 -6.70 15.19
C GLY A 289 -3.11 -6.83 16.71
N ASP A 290 -4.28 -6.99 17.34
CA ASP A 290 -4.38 -7.15 18.80
C ASP A 290 -4.07 -8.59 19.24
N ALA A 291 -2.87 -8.76 19.81
CA ALA A 291 -2.42 -10.03 20.34
C ALA A 291 -2.81 -10.27 21.82
N ALA A 292 -3.49 -9.33 22.50
CA ALA A 292 -3.70 -9.40 23.95
C ALA A 292 -4.51 -10.63 24.39
N MET A 293 -5.61 -10.93 23.69
CA MET A 293 -6.44 -12.10 23.99
C MET A 293 -5.65 -13.41 23.79
N LEU A 294 -4.92 -13.52 22.68
CA LEU A 294 -4.12 -14.69 22.38
C LEU A 294 -2.99 -14.87 23.38
N ALA A 295 -2.29 -13.78 23.73
CA ALA A 295 -1.24 -13.80 24.73
C ALA A 295 -1.74 -14.21 26.13
N ALA A 296 -2.92 -13.74 26.53
CA ALA A 296 -3.55 -14.13 27.79
C ALA A 296 -3.91 -15.62 27.81
N TYR A 297 -4.49 -16.14 26.71
CA TYR A 297 -4.79 -17.56 26.58
C TYR A 297 -3.52 -18.43 26.64
N LEU A 298 -2.47 -18.06 25.90
CA LEU A 298 -1.23 -18.85 25.83
C LEU A 298 -0.55 -19.01 27.19
N LYS A 299 -0.63 -18.00 28.07
CA LYS A 299 -0.13 -18.10 29.46
C LYS A 299 -0.84 -19.16 30.31
N THR A 300 -1.97 -19.69 29.86
CA THR A 300 -2.72 -20.76 30.53
C THR A 300 -2.51 -22.13 29.91
N VAL A 301 -1.79 -22.21 28.78
CA VAL A 301 -1.57 -23.46 28.04
C VAL A 301 -0.40 -24.21 28.67
N ASP A 302 -0.63 -25.48 29.02
CA ASP A 302 0.42 -26.37 29.52
C ASP A 302 1.60 -26.45 28.54
N GLY A 303 2.81 -26.30 29.07
CA GLY A 303 4.04 -26.30 28.28
C GLY A 303 4.44 -24.92 27.75
N VAL A 304 3.56 -23.92 27.70
CA VAL A 304 3.97 -22.54 27.43
C VAL A 304 4.70 -21.98 28.64
N ARG A 305 5.88 -21.42 28.42
CA ARG A 305 6.76 -20.87 29.46
C ARG A 305 6.65 -19.36 29.55
N ASP A 306 6.82 -18.70 28.41
CA ASP A 306 6.86 -17.25 28.33
C ASP A 306 6.12 -16.76 27.07
N VAL A 307 5.47 -15.61 27.22
CA VAL A 307 4.70 -14.95 26.16
C VAL A 307 4.98 -13.46 26.20
N TYR A 308 5.44 -12.91 25.08
CA TYR A 308 5.79 -11.51 24.92
C TYR A 308 4.96 -10.90 23.79
N VAL A 309 4.51 -9.66 23.96
CA VAL A 309 3.88 -8.86 22.91
C VAL A 309 4.75 -7.62 22.73
N LEU A 310 5.35 -7.48 21.55
CA LEU A 310 6.41 -6.51 21.28
C LEU A 310 5.91 -5.42 20.31
N PRO A 311 5.35 -4.31 20.81
CA PRO A 311 5.05 -3.16 19.96
C PRO A 311 6.34 -2.43 19.56
N ALA A 312 6.38 -1.88 18.34
CA ALA A 312 7.45 -0.96 17.96
C ALA A 312 7.38 0.32 18.79
N GLU A 313 8.54 0.87 19.15
CA GLU A 313 8.60 2.15 19.85
C GLU A 313 7.99 3.27 18.98
N ASN A 314 7.18 4.12 19.59
CA ASN A 314 6.49 5.28 18.98
C ASN A 314 5.34 4.95 18.01
N THR A 315 5.49 3.95 17.14
CA THR A 315 4.49 3.63 16.10
C THR A 315 3.53 2.53 16.51
N MET A 316 3.86 1.72 17.52
CA MET A 316 3.18 0.48 17.93
C MET A 316 3.22 -0.65 16.89
N VAL A 317 3.47 -0.35 15.62
CA VAL A 317 3.59 -1.28 14.50
C VAL A 317 4.97 -1.21 13.85
N LEU A 318 5.48 -2.32 13.32
CA LEU A 318 6.73 -2.29 12.57
C LEU A 318 6.46 -1.81 11.14
N LEU A 319 6.81 -0.55 10.86
CA LEU A 319 6.77 0.04 9.53
C LEU A 319 7.83 -0.55 8.59
N PRO A 320 7.51 -0.72 7.29
CA PRO A 320 8.47 -1.15 6.26
C PRO A 320 9.40 0.00 5.85
N LYS A 321 10.39 -0.31 5.01
CA LYS A 321 11.22 0.73 4.36
C LYS A 321 10.38 1.47 3.34
N ILE A 322 10.45 2.80 3.30
CA ILE A 322 9.79 3.61 2.27
C ILE A 322 10.51 4.94 2.05
N GLY A 323 10.68 5.38 0.81
CA GLY A 323 11.22 6.72 0.50
C GLY A 323 12.60 6.99 1.12
N GLY A 324 13.45 5.96 1.19
CA GLY A 324 14.77 6.02 1.84
C GLY A 324 14.75 5.95 3.38
N GLN A 325 13.57 5.92 4.01
CA GLN A 325 13.45 5.65 5.44
C GLN A 325 13.66 4.15 5.71
N PRO A 326 14.48 3.80 6.72
CA PRO A 326 14.65 2.40 7.09
C PRO A 326 13.36 1.84 7.68
N GLY A 327 13.16 0.53 7.51
CA GLY A 327 12.14 -0.20 8.23
C GLY A 327 12.48 -0.26 9.72
N SER A 328 11.47 -0.57 10.52
CA SER A 328 11.59 -0.62 11.98
C SER A 328 11.75 -2.05 12.49
N SER A 329 12.22 -2.15 13.73
CA SER A 329 12.50 -3.43 14.38
C SER A 329 12.13 -3.40 15.86
N VAL A 330 12.00 -4.59 16.43
CA VAL A 330 11.84 -4.80 17.88
C VAL A 330 12.79 -5.90 18.34
N SER A 331 13.30 -5.77 19.56
CA SER A 331 14.16 -6.77 20.19
C SER A 331 13.67 -7.12 21.59
N GLN A 332 13.85 -8.38 21.97
CA GLN A 332 13.46 -8.88 23.30
C GLN A 332 14.47 -9.91 23.80
N GLN A 333 14.86 -9.79 25.08
CA GLN A 333 15.60 -10.84 25.76
C GLN A 333 14.66 -11.95 26.18
N LEU A 334 14.97 -13.17 25.79
CA LEU A 334 14.19 -14.36 26.09
C LEU A 334 14.94 -15.23 27.09
N GLN A 335 14.20 -15.79 28.04
CA GLN A 335 14.67 -16.89 28.89
C GLN A 335 14.37 -18.20 28.17
N VAL A 336 15.40 -18.99 27.87
CA VAL A 336 15.27 -20.24 27.12
C VAL A 336 16.06 -21.35 27.79
N ALA A 337 15.63 -22.59 27.61
CA ALA A 337 16.35 -23.78 28.02
C ALA A 337 16.39 -24.80 26.90
N LYS A 338 17.31 -25.77 27.00
CA LYS A 338 17.38 -26.88 26.05
C LYS A 338 16.02 -27.59 25.96
N GLY A 339 15.54 -27.76 24.72
CA GLY A 339 14.24 -28.38 24.43
C GLY A 339 13.07 -27.41 24.39
N ASP A 340 13.27 -26.13 24.70
CA ASP A 340 12.27 -25.10 24.43
C ASP A 340 12.18 -24.83 22.91
N ARG A 341 10.96 -24.53 22.48
CA ARG A 341 10.58 -24.11 21.13
C ARG A 341 10.22 -22.64 21.14
N LEU A 342 10.45 -21.97 20.02
CA LEU A 342 10.09 -20.58 19.79
C LEU A 342 9.17 -20.47 18.60
N ALA A 343 8.04 -19.78 18.80
CA ALA A 343 7.13 -19.41 17.73
C ALA A 343 6.79 -17.91 17.81
N ILE A 344 6.57 -17.29 16.66
CA ILE A 344 6.09 -15.91 16.57
C ILE A 344 4.79 -15.83 15.76
N ALA A 345 4.03 -14.76 15.98
CA ALA A 345 2.96 -14.32 15.09
C ALA A 345 2.85 -12.79 15.02
N THR A 346 2.47 -12.26 13.86
CA THR A 346 2.13 -10.84 13.67
C THR A 346 1.21 -10.66 12.46
N MET A 347 0.33 -9.67 12.49
CA MET A 347 -0.57 -9.33 11.39
C MET A 347 0.20 -8.84 10.17
N TYR A 348 -0.24 -9.24 8.98
CA TYR A 348 0.02 -8.49 7.76
C TYR A 348 -0.95 -7.29 7.73
N GLY A 349 -0.47 -6.09 8.05
CA GLY A 349 -1.32 -4.95 8.40
C GLY A 349 -2.35 -4.56 7.33
N PHE A 350 -1.98 -4.57 6.06
CA PHE A 350 -2.93 -4.26 4.98
C PHE A 350 -3.60 -5.51 4.38
N SER A 351 -4.14 -6.35 5.25
CA SER A 351 -4.97 -7.51 4.89
C SER A 351 -6.24 -7.54 5.72
N ASN A 352 -7.17 -8.44 5.37
CA ASN A 352 -8.39 -8.65 6.12
C ASN A 352 -8.15 -9.51 7.37
N ASP A 353 -7.37 -10.58 7.22
CA ASP A 353 -7.01 -11.51 8.29
C ASP A 353 -5.73 -12.34 8.00
N TRP A 354 -4.79 -11.80 7.21
CA TRP A 354 -3.51 -12.48 6.99
C TRP A 354 -2.54 -12.20 8.13
N PHE A 355 -1.74 -13.20 8.48
CA PHE A 355 -0.74 -13.10 9.53
C PHE A 355 0.51 -13.90 9.21
N PHE A 356 1.67 -13.34 9.55
CA PHE A 356 2.92 -14.07 9.59
C PHE A 356 2.95 -14.93 10.84
N ALA A 357 3.39 -16.17 10.74
CA ALA A 357 3.65 -17.01 11.90
C ALA A 357 4.74 -18.04 11.63
N SER A 358 5.35 -18.55 12.69
CA SER A 358 6.24 -19.70 12.58
C SER A 358 5.51 -20.91 12.00
N LYS A 359 6.10 -21.55 10.99
CA LYS A 359 5.64 -22.80 10.38
C LYS A 359 5.82 -23.95 11.37
N ASP A 360 5.05 -25.02 11.14
CA ASP A 360 5.13 -26.26 11.89
C ASP A 360 5.22 -26.00 13.40
N ASN A 361 6.09 -26.70 14.13
CA ASN A 361 6.28 -26.56 15.57
C ASN A 361 7.35 -25.49 15.94
N GLY A 362 7.43 -24.38 15.21
CA GLY A 362 8.41 -23.33 15.45
C GLY A 362 9.86 -23.78 15.27
N VAL A 363 10.79 -23.11 15.95
CA VAL A 363 12.23 -23.44 15.93
C VAL A 363 12.77 -23.82 17.31
N ASP A 364 13.98 -24.37 17.40
CA ASP A 364 14.68 -24.52 18.68
C ASP A 364 14.97 -23.12 19.25
N ALA A 365 14.50 -22.83 20.48
CA ALA A 365 14.64 -21.52 21.08
C ALA A 365 16.10 -21.17 21.46
N THR A 366 17.00 -22.16 21.47
CA THR A 366 18.43 -21.99 21.78
C THR A 366 19.32 -21.84 20.54
N GLN A 367 18.76 -22.04 19.34
CA GLN A 367 19.52 -21.86 18.11
C GLN A 367 19.89 -20.39 17.89
N LYS A 368 20.91 -20.16 17.06
CA LYS A 368 21.43 -18.83 16.72
C LYS A 368 21.39 -18.61 15.21
N GLY A 369 21.28 -17.36 14.81
CA GLY A 369 21.28 -16.93 13.41
C GLY A 369 19.92 -16.50 12.90
N ASP A 370 19.83 -16.35 11.59
CA ASP A 370 18.62 -15.99 10.86
C ASP A 370 17.65 -17.18 10.83
N ILE A 371 16.40 -16.93 11.23
CA ILE A 371 15.34 -17.94 11.28
C ILE A 371 14.14 -17.54 10.39
N SER A 372 14.31 -16.57 9.51
CA SER A 372 13.22 -16.00 8.68
C SER A 372 12.57 -17.05 7.79
N GLU A 373 13.33 -18.04 7.30
CA GLU A 373 12.81 -19.18 6.53
C GLU A 373 11.85 -20.07 7.32
N SER A 374 11.83 -19.98 8.66
CA SER A 374 10.88 -20.70 9.50
C SER A 374 9.50 -20.01 9.58
N ILE A 375 9.35 -18.83 9.00
CA ILE A 375 8.11 -18.06 9.00
C ILE A 375 7.33 -18.33 7.71
N GLY A 376 6.01 -18.38 7.82
CA GLY A 376 5.07 -18.43 6.70
C GLY A 376 4.02 -17.33 6.83
N LEU A 377 3.32 -17.05 5.73
CA LEU A 377 2.17 -16.15 5.70
C LEU A 377 0.89 -17.00 5.57
N PHE A 378 -0.07 -16.74 6.45
CA PHE A 378 -1.28 -17.54 6.57
C PHE A 378 -2.52 -16.65 6.54
N ASP A 379 -3.58 -17.20 5.96
CA ASP A 379 -4.94 -16.69 6.03
C ASP A 379 -5.62 -17.34 7.24
N ASN A 380 -6.20 -16.53 8.13
CA ASN A 380 -6.87 -17.03 9.32
C ASN A 380 -8.22 -17.70 9.02
N GLY A 381 -8.82 -17.43 7.87
CA GLY A 381 -10.09 -17.98 7.42
C GLY A 381 -11.30 -17.41 8.17
N THR A 382 -11.17 -16.21 8.75
CA THR A 382 -12.22 -15.54 9.53
C THR A 382 -12.71 -14.23 8.91
N ALA A 383 -12.03 -13.72 7.89
CA ALA A 383 -12.48 -12.58 7.10
C ALA A 383 -12.40 -12.84 5.59
N VAL A 384 -13.38 -12.37 4.84
CA VAL A 384 -13.33 -12.44 3.37
C VAL A 384 -12.17 -11.61 2.84
N ASN A 385 -11.30 -12.25 2.06
CA ASN A 385 -10.15 -11.61 1.44
C ASN A 385 -10.52 -10.51 0.44
N GLN A 386 -9.72 -9.45 0.45
CA GLN A 386 -9.73 -8.36 -0.52
C GLN A 386 -8.30 -8.04 -0.94
N PHE A 387 -8.15 -7.18 -1.95
CA PHE A 387 -6.82 -6.75 -2.41
C PHE A 387 -6.02 -6.15 -1.23
N PRO A 388 -4.81 -6.65 -0.95
CA PRO A 388 -4.02 -6.17 0.18
C PRO A 388 -3.66 -4.69 -0.03
N GLY A 389 -4.11 -3.82 0.88
CA GLY A 389 -3.92 -2.37 0.76
C GLY A 389 -5.03 -1.61 0.04
N ALA A 390 -6.07 -2.30 -0.43
CA ALA A 390 -7.21 -1.71 -1.13
C ALA A 390 -8.55 -2.37 -0.77
N GLY A 391 -8.64 -3.00 0.41
CA GLY A 391 -9.88 -3.62 0.88
C GLY A 391 -10.72 -2.69 1.77
N ILE A 392 -11.97 -2.42 1.36
CA ILE A 392 -12.93 -1.59 2.10
C ILE A 392 -13.32 -2.16 3.49
N THR A 393 -13.00 -3.42 3.73
CA THR A 393 -13.29 -4.13 4.99
C THR A 393 -12.03 -4.43 5.81
N GLN A 394 -10.86 -3.94 5.36
CA GLN A 394 -9.61 -4.00 6.11
C GLN A 394 -9.63 -2.96 7.23
N VAL A 395 -9.31 -3.38 8.45
CA VAL A 395 -9.41 -2.51 9.65
C VAL A 395 -8.50 -1.28 9.55
N ASN A 396 -7.29 -1.46 9.01
CA ASN A 396 -6.32 -0.37 8.81
C ASN A 396 -6.73 0.63 7.71
N LEU A 397 -7.82 0.36 6.98
CA LEU A 397 -8.44 1.25 6.00
C LEU A 397 -9.85 1.71 6.45
N ALA A 398 -10.06 1.77 7.77
CA ALA A 398 -11.35 2.10 8.40
C ALA A 398 -12.51 1.19 7.94
N GLY A 399 -12.18 -0.07 7.64
CA GLY A 399 -13.10 -1.12 7.28
C GLY A 399 -13.54 -1.98 8.47
N THR A 400 -14.59 -2.77 8.25
CA THR A 400 -15.05 -3.80 9.19
C THR A 400 -15.01 -5.14 8.47
N PRO A 401 -14.19 -6.11 8.93
CA PRO A 401 -14.04 -7.40 8.26
C PRO A 401 -15.37 -8.11 8.06
N LEU A 402 -15.58 -8.66 6.86
CA LEU A 402 -16.75 -9.50 6.57
C LEU A 402 -16.45 -10.91 7.04
N GLU A 403 -17.27 -11.43 7.94
CA GLU A 403 -17.01 -12.74 8.54
C GLU A 403 -17.08 -13.88 7.54
N GLU A 404 -16.14 -14.81 7.68
CA GLU A 404 -16.24 -16.15 7.10
C GLU A 404 -15.73 -17.20 8.10
N SER A 405 -15.76 -18.48 7.72
CA SER A 405 -15.34 -19.59 8.59
C SER A 405 -14.71 -20.72 7.78
N LYS A 406 -13.49 -20.45 7.30
CA LYS A 406 -12.63 -21.41 6.62
C LYS A 406 -11.57 -21.96 7.58
N ALA A 407 -10.84 -22.96 7.11
CA ALA A 407 -9.65 -23.44 7.81
C ALA A 407 -8.49 -22.48 7.57
N ILE A 408 -7.56 -22.41 8.52
CA ILE A 408 -6.31 -21.67 8.37
C ILE A 408 -5.48 -22.34 7.28
N GLU A 409 -5.01 -21.55 6.32
CA GLU A 409 -4.20 -22.03 5.19
C GLU A 409 -3.07 -21.06 4.86
N ALA A 410 -2.03 -21.54 4.18
CA ALA A 410 -0.97 -20.67 3.70
C ALA A 410 -1.52 -19.77 2.59
N VAL A 411 -1.17 -18.48 2.59
CA VAL A 411 -1.52 -17.57 1.51
C VAL A 411 -0.77 -18.00 0.25
N PRO A 412 -1.45 -18.32 -0.87
CA PRO A 412 -0.78 -18.65 -2.12
C PRO A 412 0.08 -17.48 -2.62
N ASN A 413 1.19 -17.76 -3.29
CA ASN A 413 1.98 -16.73 -3.96
C ASN A 413 2.38 -17.22 -5.38
N PRO A 414 1.84 -16.64 -6.47
CA PRO A 414 0.88 -15.53 -6.49
C PRO A 414 -0.47 -15.87 -5.84
N ASN A 415 -1.11 -14.88 -5.23
CA ASN A 415 -2.49 -15.00 -4.72
C ASN A 415 -3.51 -14.51 -5.76
N ALA A 416 -4.79 -14.50 -5.39
CA ALA A 416 -5.88 -14.07 -6.28
C ALA A 416 -5.82 -12.58 -6.67
N PHE A 417 -5.00 -11.77 -6.00
CA PHE A 417 -4.93 -10.31 -6.18
C PHE A 417 -3.60 -9.84 -6.77
N THR A 418 -2.49 -10.38 -6.27
CA THR A 418 -1.14 -9.93 -6.59
C THR A 418 -0.08 -11.01 -6.29
N THR A 419 1.16 -10.76 -6.72
CA THR A 419 2.35 -11.48 -6.26
C THR A 419 2.96 -10.70 -5.10
N LEU A 420 3.30 -11.41 -4.01
CA LEU A 420 4.01 -10.85 -2.86
C LEU A 420 5.52 -11.11 -2.99
N PRO A 421 6.38 -10.29 -2.38
CA PRO A 421 7.78 -10.64 -2.17
C PRO A 421 7.91 -11.94 -1.36
N GLU A 422 9.07 -12.58 -1.44
CA GLU A 422 9.38 -13.71 -0.57
C GLU A 422 9.37 -13.29 0.91
N ILE A 423 9.07 -14.21 1.82
CA ILE A 423 8.94 -13.89 3.26
C ILE A 423 10.21 -13.20 3.80
N GLY A 424 11.40 -13.68 3.41
CA GLY A 424 12.67 -13.10 3.84
C GLY A 424 12.93 -11.68 3.33
N ASP A 425 12.25 -11.26 2.26
CA ASP A 425 12.31 -9.88 1.74
C ASP A 425 11.32 -8.96 2.47
N MET A 426 10.41 -9.50 3.28
CA MET A 426 9.44 -8.72 4.06
C MET A 426 9.77 -8.69 5.56
N LEU A 427 10.07 -9.85 6.13
CA LEU A 427 10.19 -10.07 7.56
C LEU A 427 11.49 -10.82 7.85
N LYS A 428 12.34 -10.20 8.68
CA LYS A 428 13.57 -10.81 9.15
C LYS A 428 13.50 -11.11 10.64
N VAL A 429 13.89 -12.33 11.03
CA VAL A 429 13.93 -12.76 12.43
C VAL A 429 15.28 -13.36 12.72
N THR A 430 15.96 -12.85 13.75
CA THR A 430 17.29 -13.31 14.15
C THR A 430 17.31 -13.66 15.64
N LEU A 431 17.94 -14.79 15.99
CA LEU A 431 18.29 -15.17 17.35
C LEU A 431 19.80 -14.97 17.58
N HIS A 432 20.19 -14.13 18.56
CA HIS A 432 21.58 -13.76 18.86
C HIS A 432 22.10 -14.42 20.11
#